data_AF-A0A5K0ZR99-F1
#
_entry.id   AF-A0A5K0ZR99-F1
#
_cell.length_a   1.000
_cell.length_b   1.000
_cell.length_c   1.000
_cell.angle_alpha   90.00
_cell.angle_beta   90.00
_cell.angle_gamma   90.00
#
_symmetry.space_group_name_H-M   'P 1'
#
loop_
_entity.id
_entity.type
_entity.pdbx_description
1 polymer ?
#
loop_
_entity_poly.entity_id
_entity_poly.type
_entity_poly.pdbx_seq_one_letter_code
_entity_poly.pdbx_strand_id
1 'polypeptide(L)'
;NPLVLVAYPYLVKAFVNAYATEGSEQLGPRIAGILQKKLFKSKDYPKGDSVQSSLLETQLEKSLRLSSRSRQKVVATLAQNSTFWILKVLHGNFSQNELSRVPHMLQPLLEDYFNNKKSRLKSGFIKEIFRRYPWTGHRLFGFLLEKCTSTKSEYRSTEALALIEVVLKTWVSGKAHADEDAPGGLQENLLPLCNLMQQLLSKPMSKGSRRSDVRRFFVLALQAIARSKLSEAFCKALRPDAYAACESYLGDKFRPLLKFDDGVSGKNINREEKKSC
;
A
#
# COMPACT_ATOMS: atom_id res chain seq x y z
N ASN A 1 25.46 -10.24 -13.01
CA ASN A 1 26.75 -9.51 -13.03
C ASN A 1 26.75 -8.43 -11.94
N PRO A 2 27.49 -8.63 -10.84
CA PRO A 2 27.56 -7.70 -9.70
C PRO A 2 28.18 -6.33 -10.04
N LEU A 3 29.03 -6.23 -11.08
CA LEU A 3 29.65 -4.98 -11.52
C LEU A 3 28.61 -3.91 -11.91
N VAL A 4 27.42 -4.35 -12.31
CA VAL A 4 26.28 -3.46 -12.61
C VAL A 4 25.88 -2.65 -11.37
N LEU A 5 25.95 -3.24 -10.17
CA LEU A 5 25.64 -2.55 -8.90
C LEU A 5 26.69 -1.49 -8.57
N VAL A 6 27.94 -1.72 -8.95
CA VAL A 6 29.04 -0.76 -8.76
C VAL A 6 28.90 0.40 -9.74
N ALA A 7 28.60 0.14 -11.01
CA ALA A 7 28.48 1.18 -12.03
C ALA A 7 27.21 2.03 -11.89
N TYR A 8 26.12 1.44 -11.39
CA TYR A 8 24.80 2.07 -11.35
C TYR A 8 24.77 3.45 -10.65
N PRO A 9 25.29 3.63 -9.43
CA PRO A 9 25.24 4.92 -8.75
C PRO A 9 25.96 6.04 -9.52
N TYR A 10 27.07 5.71 -10.18
CA TYR A 10 27.83 6.68 -11.00
C TYR A 10 27.07 7.07 -12.25
N LEU A 11 26.42 6.12 -12.93
CA LEU A 11 25.58 6.40 -14.09
C LEU A 11 24.38 7.29 -13.72
N VAL A 12 23.71 7.01 -12.60
CA VAL A 12 22.60 7.86 -12.13
C VAL A 12 23.10 9.25 -11.76
N LYS A 13 24.23 9.37 -11.06
CA LYS A 13 24.83 10.67 -10.72
C LYS A 13 25.19 11.46 -11.97
N ALA A 14 25.87 10.84 -12.93
CA ALA A 14 26.22 11.45 -14.21
C ALA A 14 24.97 11.90 -14.99
N PHE A 15 23.91 11.09 -14.99
CA PHE A 15 22.63 11.45 -15.59
C PHE A 15 22.02 12.69 -14.93
N VAL A 16 21.92 12.71 -13.59
CA VAL A 16 21.33 13.85 -12.87
C VAL A 16 22.15 15.13 -13.12
N ASN A 17 23.48 15.03 -13.12
CA ASN A 17 24.37 16.15 -13.38
C ASN A 17 24.23 16.67 -14.82
N ALA A 18 24.12 15.79 -15.81
CA ALA A 18 23.95 16.16 -17.23
C ALA A 18 22.72 17.04 -17.46
N TYR A 19 21.71 16.90 -16.60
CA TYR A 19 20.48 17.68 -16.61
C TYR A 19 20.53 18.90 -15.67
N ALA A 20 21.49 18.98 -14.76
CA ALA A 20 21.68 20.12 -13.86
C ALA A 20 22.56 21.22 -14.47
N THR A 21 23.49 20.86 -15.35
CA THR A 21 24.39 21.78 -16.06
C THR A 21 23.93 21.97 -17.50
N GLU A 22 23.82 23.21 -17.98
CA GLU A 22 23.30 23.59 -19.32
C GLU A 22 24.18 23.16 -20.53
N GLY A 23 25.02 22.13 -20.40
CA GLY A 23 26.10 21.85 -21.34
C GLY A 23 26.12 20.47 -22.01
N SER A 24 25.17 19.57 -21.79
CA SER A 24 25.26 18.20 -22.33
C SER A 24 23.97 17.63 -22.93
N GLU A 25 23.49 18.23 -24.01
CA GLU A 25 22.27 17.79 -24.72
C GLU A 25 22.30 16.30 -25.13
N GLN A 26 23.48 15.73 -25.40
CA GLN A 26 23.61 14.34 -25.84
C GLN A 26 23.92 13.35 -24.71
N LEU A 27 24.58 13.78 -23.63
CA LEU A 27 25.09 12.87 -22.60
C LEU A 27 23.94 12.29 -21.78
N GLY A 28 22.99 13.12 -21.35
CA GLY A 28 21.80 12.69 -20.61
C GLY A 28 21.01 11.61 -21.33
N PRO A 29 20.58 11.83 -22.60
CA PRO A 29 19.90 10.81 -23.40
C PRO A 29 20.70 9.51 -23.58
N ARG A 30 22.02 9.58 -23.80
CA ARG A 30 22.86 8.38 -23.93
C ARG A 30 22.89 7.56 -22.64
N ILE A 31 23.10 8.22 -21.49
CA ILE A 31 23.10 7.53 -20.18
C ILE A 31 21.71 6.94 -19.88
N ALA A 32 20.61 7.67 -20.15
CA ALA A 32 19.26 7.13 -20.01
C ALA A 32 19.05 5.90 -20.90
N GLY A 33 19.55 5.92 -22.13
CA GLY A 33 19.49 4.77 -23.04
C GLY A 33 20.17 3.53 -22.47
N ILE A 34 21.35 3.70 -21.87
CA ILE A 34 22.09 2.62 -21.19
C ILE A 34 21.27 2.09 -20.00
N LEU A 35 20.87 2.97 -19.07
CA LEU A 35 20.11 2.58 -17.88
C LEU A 35 18.80 1.88 -18.23
N GLN A 36 18.05 2.40 -19.21
CA GLN A 36 16.77 1.80 -19.62
C GLN A 36 16.95 0.45 -20.31
N LYS A 37 17.80 0.39 -21.34
CA LYS A 37 17.90 -0.80 -22.20
C LYS A 37 18.71 -1.92 -21.57
N LYS A 38 19.77 -1.58 -20.82
CA LYS A 38 20.73 -2.56 -20.29
C LYS A 38 20.45 -2.94 -18.83
N LEU A 39 19.82 -2.06 -18.05
CA LEU A 39 19.51 -2.35 -16.64
C LEU A 39 18.02 -2.53 -16.41
N PHE A 40 17.22 -1.48 -16.54
CA PHE A 40 15.83 -1.48 -16.04
C PHE A 40 14.92 -2.44 -16.80
N LYS A 41 15.09 -2.57 -18.12
CA LYS A 41 14.30 -3.48 -18.97
C LYS A 41 14.94 -4.86 -19.11
N SER A 42 16.08 -5.10 -18.49
CA SER A 42 16.73 -6.42 -18.53
C SER A 42 15.86 -7.46 -17.82
N LYS A 43 15.72 -8.64 -18.42
CA LYS A 43 15.11 -9.80 -17.77
C LYS A 43 15.95 -10.20 -16.56
N ASP A 44 17.26 -10.27 -16.76
CA ASP A 44 18.24 -10.57 -15.73
C ASP A 44 18.50 -9.37 -14.81
N TYR A 45 18.81 -9.68 -13.56
CA TYR A 45 19.19 -8.74 -12.53
C TYR A 45 20.32 -9.33 -11.68
N PRO A 46 21.12 -8.51 -10.97
CA PRO A 46 22.17 -9.01 -10.08
C PRO A 46 21.59 -9.94 -9.00
N LYS A 47 22.21 -11.11 -8.83
CA LYS A 47 21.84 -12.10 -7.81
C LYS A 47 23.04 -12.63 -7.05
N GLY A 48 22.81 -13.16 -5.85
CA GLY A 48 23.78 -13.91 -5.04
C GLY A 48 24.51 -13.05 -4.01
N ASP A 49 25.44 -13.67 -3.28
CA ASP A 49 26.04 -13.13 -2.04
C ASP A 49 26.78 -11.79 -2.19
N SER A 50 27.20 -11.45 -3.41
CA SER A 50 27.80 -10.16 -3.74
C SER A 50 26.82 -8.97 -3.68
N VAL A 51 25.51 -9.23 -3.59
CA VAL A 51 24.47 -8.19 -3.52
C VAL A 51 24.36 -7.71 -2.07
N GLN A 52 24.69 -6.44 -1.82
CA GLN A 52 24.57 -5.84 -0.49
C GLN A 52 23.26 -5.06 -0.35
N SER A 53 22.43 -5.43 0.64
CA SER A 53 21.15 -4.77 0.92
C SER A 53 21.35 -3.29 1.27
N SER A 54 22.32 -2.97 2.12
CA SER A 54 22.62 -1.61 2.60
C SER A 54 22.90 -0.61 1.46
N LEU A 55 23.67 -1.04 0.44
CA LEU A 55 23.95 -0.24 -0.74
C LEU A 55 22.67 0.01 -1.54
N LEU A 56 21.87 -1.03 -1.77
CA LEU A 56 20.61 -0.94 -2.50
C LEU A 56 19.58 -0.06 -1.78
N GLU A 57 19.46 -0.18 -0.46
CA GLU A 57 18.60 0.66 0.37
C GLU A 57 18.99 2.14 0.26
N THR A 58 20.29 2.44 0.35
CA THR A 58 20.81 3.81 0.17
C THR A 58 20.44 4.37 -1.20
N GLN A 59 20.52 3.55 -2.25
CA GLN A 59 20.12 3.97 -3.60
C GLN A 59 18.60 4.08 -3.76
N LEU A 60 17.84 3.23 -3.07
CA LEU A 60 16.38 3.26 -3.05
C LEU A 60 15.90 4.58 -2.44
N GLU A 61 16.43 4.95 -1.28
CA GLU A 61 16.09 6.21 -0.60
C GLU A 61 16.35 7.42 -1.52
N LYS A 62 17.54 7.47 -2.15
CA LYS A 62 17.88 8.53 -3.11
C LYS A 62 16.92 8.57 -4.30
N SER A 63 16.55 7.40 -4.84
CA SER A 63 15.62 7.28 -5.98
C SER A 63 14.21 7.72 -5.61
N LEU A 64 13.72 7.35 -4.43
CA LEU A 64 12.42 7.78 -3.90
C LEU A 64 12.38 9.30 -3.70
N ARG A 65 13.45 9.88 -3.12
CA ARG A 65 13.56 11.33 -2.92
C ARG A 65 13.63 12.10 -4.24
N LEU A 66 14.36 11.61 -5.23
CA LEU A 66 14.41 12.23 -6.56
C LEU A 66 13.04 12.15 -7.26
N SER A 67 12.33 11.03 -7.10
CA SER A 67 11.01 10.82 -7.69
C SER A 67 9.95 11.81 -7.15
N SER A 68 10.04 12.22 -5.88
CA SER A 68 9.10 13.17 -5.26
C SER A 68 9.48 14.63 -5.42
N ARG A 69 10.77 14.96 -5.55
CA ARG A 69 11.26 16.35 -5.48
C ARG A 69 11.79 16.92 -6.78
N SER A 70 12.15 16.09 -7.76
CA SER A 70 12.73 16.60 -9.00
C SER A 70 11.75 17.46 -9.78
N ARG A 71 12.21 18.64 -10.22
CA ARG A 71 11.46 19.52 -11.14
C ARG A 71 11.53 19.00 -12.58
N GLN A 72 12.55 18.22 -12.89
CA GLN A 72 12.77 17.70 -14.22
C GLN A 72 12.08 16.36 -14.39
N LYS A 73 11.08 16.33 -15.28
CA LYS A 73 10.26 15.13 -15.55
C LYS A 73 11.12 13.92 -15.93
N VAL A 74 12.19 14.13 -16.70
CA VAL A 74 13.08 13.05 -17.17
C VAL A 74 13.84 12.43 -16.00
N VAL A 75 14.36 13.27 -15.09
CA VAL A 75 15.01 12.82 -13.85
C VAL A 75 14.04 12.09 -12.92
N ALA A 76 12.83 12.64 -12.72
CA ALA A 76 11.81 11.97 -11.91
C ALA A 76 11.43 10.60 -12.50
N THR A 77 11.29 10.51 -13.82
CA THR A 77 10.94 9.25 -14.51
C THR A 77 12.06 8.23 -14.42
N LEU A 78 13.32 8.65 -14.56
CA LEU A 78 14.46 7.77 -14.35
C LEU A 78 14.47 7.24 -12.91
N ALA A 79 14.28 8.11 -11.93
CA ALA A 79 14.27 7.75 -10.51
C ALA A 79 13.14 6.76 -10.15
N GLN A 80 11.98 6.86 -10.79
CA GLN A 80 10.90 5.88 -10.63
C GLN A 80 11.29 4.51 -11.21
N ASN A 81 11.92 4.49 -12.39
CA ASN A 81 12.41 3.23 -12.98
C ASN A 81 13.55 2.60 -12.17
N SER A 82 14.46 3.44 -11.65
CA SER A 82 15.46 3.06 -10.66
C SER A 82 14.83 2.40 -9.44
N THR A 83 13.78 3.00 -8.89
CA THR A 83 13.05 2.44 -7.74
C THR A 83 12.52 1.05 -8.05
N PHE A 84 11.84 0.87 -9.18
CA PHE A 84 11.31 -0.45 -9.56
C PHE A 84 12.40 -1.50 -9.76
N TRP A 85 13.52 -1.12 -10.36
CA TRP A 85 14.64 -2.02 -10.59
C TRP A 85 15.36 -2.37 -9.27
N ILE A 86 15.61 -1.41 -8.38
CA ILE A 86 16.20 -1.67 -7.07
C ILE A 86 15.31 -2.59 -6.24
N LEU A 87 14.00 -2.34 -6.20
CA LEU A 87 13.05 -3.23 -5.54
C LEU A 87 13.02 -4.63 -6.16
N LYS A 88 13.22 -4.76 -7.48
CA LYS A 88 13.33 -6.06 -8.16
C LYS A 88 14.55 -6.83 -7.68
N VAL A 89 15.69 -6.13 -7.55
CA VAL A 89 16.94 -6.73 -7.04
C VAL A 89 16.79 -7.11 -5.58
N LEU A 90 16.27 -6.22 -4.74
CA LEU A 90 16.05 -6.49 -3.32
C LEU A 90 15.14 -7.71 -3.11
N HIS A 91 13.95 -7.69 -3.71
CA HIS A 91 12.99 -8.79 -3.59
C HIS A 91 13.50 -10.12 -4.15
N GLY A 92 14.38 -10.09 -5.16
CA GLY A 92 14.96 -11.30 -5.73
C GLY A 92 16.17 -11.87 -4.98
N ASN A 93 16.65 -11.20 -3.92
CA ASN A 93 17.84 -11.60 -3.17
C ASN A 93 17.65 -11.71 -1.66
N PHE A 94 16.63 -11.05 -1.09
CA PHE A 94 16.41 -10.99 0.36
C PHE A 94 14.98 -11.37 0.71
N SER A 95 14.81 -11.99 1.88
CA SER A 95 13.50 -12.26 2.48
C SER A 95 12.79 -10.95 2.87
N GLN A 96 11.46 -10.99 3.04
CA GLN A 96 10.71 -9.80 3.45
C GLN A 96 11.13 -9.25 4.82
N ASN A 97 11.54 -10.13 5.74
CA ASN A 97 12.03 -9.73 7.06
C ASN A 97 13.32 -8.91 6.97
N GLU A 98 14.25 -9.33 6.09
CA GLU A 98 15.47 -8.57 5.80
C GLU A 98 15.17 -7.22 5.12
N LEU A 99 14.03 -7.10 4.43
CA LEU A 99 13.59 -5.88 3.74
C LEU A 99 12.70 -4.96 4.59
N SER A 100 12.66 -5.16 5.92
CA SER A 100 11.87 -4.35 6.85
C SER A 100 12.13 -2.83 6.77
N ARG A 101 13.33 -2.41 6.35
CA ARG A 101 13.69 -0.99 6.16
C ARG A 101 12.98 -0.33 4.97
N VAL A 102 12.50 -1.10 4.00
CA VAL A 102 11.86 -0.53 2.79
C VAL A 102 10.56 0.22 3.11
N PRO A 103 9.61 -0.33 3.87
CA PRO A 103 8.46 0.41 4.38
C PRO A 103 8.85 1.69 5.13
N HIS A 104 9.89 1.64 5.97
CA HIS A 104 10.40 2.81 6.70
C HIS A 104 10.93 3.92 5.78
N MET A 105 11.38 3.60 4.56
CA MET A 105 11.77 4.61 3.56
C MET A 105 10.55 5.16 2.78
N LEU A 106 9.54 4.33 2.55
CA LEU A 106 8.32 4.73 1.84
C LEU A 106 7.39 5.58 2.72
N GLN A 107 7.35 5.34 4.03
CA GLN A 107 6.44 6.04 4.94
C GLN A 107 6.68 7.57 4.98
N PRO A 108 7.92 8.09 5.18
CA PRO A 108 8.17 9.54 5.14
C PRO A 108 7.87 10.17 3.77
N LEU A 109 8.07 9.42 2.68
CA LEU A 109 7.71 9.86 1.33
C LEU A 109 6.19 10.05 1.19
N LEU A 110 5.41 9.11 1.73
CA LEU A 110 3.95 9.21 1.73
C LEU A 110 3.46 10.29 2.68
N GLU A 111 4.10 10.46 3.83
CA GLU A 111 3.80 11.52 4.77
C GLU A 111 3.96 12.91 4.13
N ASP A 112 5.08 13.16 3.45
CA ASP A 112 5.27 14.38 2.66
C ASP A 112 4.23 14.49 1.55
N TYR A 113 3.91 13.38 0.84
CA TYR A 113 2.87 13.40 -0.18
C TYR A 113 1.50 13.83 0.35
N PHE A 114 1.09 13.36 1.53
CA PHE A 114 -0.21 13.71 2.11
C PHE A 114 -0.23 15.13 2.69
N ASN A 115 0.86 15.57 3.29
CA ASN A 115 0.91 16.83 4.03
C ASN A 115 1.39 18.03 3.19
N ASN A 116 2.23 17.80 2.18
CA ASN A 116 2.89 18.86 1.43
C ASN A 116 2.27 19.05 0.04
N LYS A 117 1.71 20.24 -0.21
CA LYS A 117 1.19 20.62 -1.53
C LYS A 117 2.29 20.69 -2.60
N LYS A 118 3.56 20.82 -2.21
CA LYS A 118 4.72 20.88 -3.13
C LYS A 118 5.25 19.49 -3.52
N SER A 119 4.75 18.41 -2.92
CA SER A 119 5.15 17.06 -3.31
C SER A 119 4.78 16.83 -4.78
N ARG A 120 5.77 16.47 -5.61
CA ARG A 120 5.57 16.16 -7.04
C ARG A 120 5.34 14.67 -7.28
N LEU A 121 5.23 13.91 -6.20
CA LEU A 121 4.96 12.48 -6.23
C LEU A 121 3.59 12.22 -6.86
N LYS A 122 3.53 11.23 -7.74
CA LYS A 122 2.29 10.79 -8.37
C LYS A 122 1.76 9.56 -7.64
N SER A 123 0.49 9.54 -7.26
CA SER A 123 -0.09 8.35 -6.62
C SER A 123 -0.03 7.11 -7.49
N GLY A 124 -0.11 7.26 -8.82
CA GLY A 124 0.09 6.16 -9.77
C GLY A 124 1.43 5.42 -9.61
N PHE A 125 2.50 6.12 -9.23
CA PHE A 125 3.81 5.51 -8.97
C PHE A 125 3.78 4.65 -7.71
N ILE A 126 3.20 5.14 -6.61
CA ILE A 126 3.06 4.38 -5.37
C ILE A 126 2.13 3.17 -5.56
N LYS A 127 0.99 3.37 -6.24
CA LYS A 127 0.08 2.27 -6.60
C LYS A 127 0.82 1.16 -7.35
N GLU A 128 1.73 1.54 -8.24
CA GLU A 128 2.53 0.57 -8.99
C GLU A 128 3.58 -0.16 -8.14
N ILE A 129 4.18 0.51 -7.15
CA ILE A 129 5.03 -0.16 -6.16
C ILE A 129 4.23 -1.24 -5.43
N PHE A 130 3.05 -0.89 -4.89
CA PHE A 130 2.22 -1.84 -4.15
C PHE A 130 1.69 -3.00 -5.02
N ARG A 131 1.47 -2.78 -6.32
CA ARG A 131 1.09 -3.87 -7.23
C ARG A 131 2.22 -4.84 -7.50
N ARG A 132 3.45 -4.34 -7.66
CA ARG A 132 4.63 -5.17 -7.97
C ARG A 132 5.21 -5.86 -6.74
N TYR A 133 5.09 -5.21 -5.58
CA TYR A 133 5.65 -5.66 -4.32
C TYR A 133 4.60 -5.51 -3.19
N PRO A 134 3.55 -6.38 -3.16
CA PRO A 134 2.41 -6.26 -2.25
C PRO A 134 2.77 -6.06 -0.78
N TRP A 135 3.80 -6.76 -0.30
CA TRP A 135 4.30 -6.68 1.08
C TRP A 135 4.61 -5.24 1.54
N THR A 136 5.06 -4.36 0.63
CA THR A 136 5.29 -2.95 0.96
C THR A 136 3.99 -2.23 1.33
N GLY A 137 2.90 -2.53 0.63
CA GLY A 137 1.57 -1.99 0.90
C GLY A 137 0.95 -2.60 2.14
N HIS A 138 1.13 -3.90 2.38
CA HIS A 138 0.67 -4.58 3.59
C HIS A 138 1.30 -3.99 4.85
N ARG A 139 2.63 -3.80 4.85
CA ARG A 139 3.37 -3.19 5.98
C ARG A 139 3.01 -1.72 6.22
N LEU A 140 2.49 -1.03 5.22
CA LEU A 140 2.05 0.38 5.31
C LEU A 140 0.53 0.54 5.52
N PHE A 141 -0.21 -0.57 5.64
CA PHE A 141 -1.67 -0.53 5.64
C PHE A 141 -2.24 0.30 6.80
N GLY A 142 -1.77 0.07 8.03
CA GLY A 142 -2.18 0.85 9.20
C GLY A 142 -1.93 2.34 9.05
N PHE A 143 -0.74 2.71 8.56
CA PHE A 143 -0.39 4.10 8.26
C PHE A 143 -1.35 4.73 7.23
N LEU A 144 -1.71 3.98 6.17
CA LEU A 144 -2.64 4.49 5.17
C LEU A 144 -4.06 4.69 5.73
N LEU A 145 -4.54 3.79 6.60
CA LEU A 145 -5.81 3.94 7.29
C LEU A 145 -5.84 5.22 8.13
N GLU A 146 -4.75 5.50 8.87
CA GLU A 146 -4.60 6.73 9.64
C GLU A 146 -4.62 7.99 8.76
N LYS A 147 -3.98 7.96 7.58
CA LYS A 147 -3.99 9.12 6.66
C LYS A 147 -5.36 9.36 6.01
N CYS A 148 -6.24 8.35 5.91
CA CYS A 148 -7.62 8.57 5.49
C CYS A 148 -8.41 9.44 6.46
N THR A 149 -8.14 9.33 7.77
CA THR A 149 -8.92 9.99 8.83
C THR A 149 -8.30 11.32 9.28
N SER A 150 -6.97 11.42 9.27
CA SER A 150 -6.23 12.58 9.77
C SER A 150 -6.05 13.72 8.76
N THR A 151 -6.30 13.49 7.47
CA THR A 151 -6.03 14.52 6.45
C THR A 151 -7.09 15.63 6.44
N LYS A 152 -6.64 16.89 6.50
CA LYS A 152 -7.53 18.08 6.43
C LYS A 152 -8.22 18.26 5.07
N SER A 153 -7.88 17.44 4.08
CA SER A 153 -8.36 17.57 2.70
C SER A 153 -9.04 16.29 2.25
N GLU A 154 -10.31 16.41 1.84
CA GLU A 154 -11.09 15.31 1.27
C GLU A 154 -10.41 14.70 0.02
N TYR A 155 -9.66 15.51 -0.73
CA TYR A 155 -8.84 15.02 -1.84
C TYR A 155 -7.74 14.05 -1.36
N ARG A 156 -7.01 14.40 -0.30
CA ARG A 156 -5.93 13.56 0.25
C ARG A 156 -6.48 12.29 0.91
N SER A 157 -7.61 12.38 1.60
CA SER A 157 -8.33 11.22 2.11
C SER A 157 -8.72 10.26 0.98
N THR A 158 -9.19 10.80 -0.16
CA THR A 158 -9.51 10.00 -1.36
C THR A 158 -8.26 9.35 -1.97
N GLU A 159 -7.12 10.05 -2.02
CA GLU A 159 -5.86 9.46 -2.49
C GLU A 159 -5.38 8.32 -1.58
N ALA A 160 -5.51 8.47 -0.26
CA ALA A 160 -5.20 7.42 0.71
C ALA A 160 -6.13 6.20 0.52
N LEU A 161 -7.44 6.41 0.35
CA LEU A 161 -8.39 5.34 0.01
C LEU A 161 -7.98 4.62 -1.27
N ALA A 162 -7.56 5.36 -2.30
CA ALA A 162 -7.14 4.76 -3.56
C ALA A 162 -5.83 3.95 -3.45
N LEU A 163 -4.97 4.22 -2.46
CA LEU A 163 -3.83 3.37 -2.12
C LEU A 163 -4.28 2.12 -1.37
N ILE A 164 -5.16 2.28 -0.37
CA ILE A 164 -5.77 1.18 0.39
C ILE A 164 -6.47 0.19 -0.54
N GLU A 165 -7.22 0.67 -1.53
CA GLU A 165 -7.87 -0.20 -2.52
C GLU A 165 -6.88 -1.11 -3.25
N VAL A 166 -5.67 -0.63 -3.54
CA VAL A 166 -4.63 -1.45 -4.18
C VAL A 166 -4.15 -2.54 -3.22
N VAL A 167 -3.97 -2.21 -1.95
CA VAL A 167 -3.57 -3.18 -0.90
C VAL A 167 -4.66 -4.21 -0.65
N LEU A 168 -5.92 -3.79 -0.52
CA LEU A 168 -7.04 -4.73 -0.34
C LEU A 168 -7.17 -5.70 -1.53
N LYS A 169 -6.96 -5.23 -2.75
CA LYS A 169 -7.01 -6.09 -3.96
C LYS A 169 -5.97 -7.20 -3.94
N THR A 170 -4.80 -7.02 -3.31
CA THR A 170 -3.78 -8.08 -3.25
C THR A 170 -4.22 -9.20 -2.29
N TRP A 171 -4.84 -8.85 -1.15
CA TRP A 171 -5.47 -9.83 -0.25
C TRP A 171 -6.68 -10.51 -0.90
N VAL A 172 -7.56 -9.76 -1.57
CA VAL A 172 -8.72 -10.32 -2.26
C VAL A 172 -8.33 -11.28 -3.38
N SER A 173 -7.22 -11.03 -4.09
CA SER A 173 -6.77 -11.91 -5.16
C SER A 173 -6.06 -13.17 -4.64
N GLY A 174 -5.64 -13.17 -3.37
CA GLY A 174 -4.77 -14.21 -2.78
C GLY A 174 -3.50 -14.44 -3.59
N LYS A 175 -2.94 -13.36 -4.15
CA LYS A 175 -1.69 -13.41 -4.92
C LYS A 175 -0.43 -13.42 -4.06
N ALA A 176 -0.53 -13.26 -2.74
CA ALA A 176 -0.41 -14.39 -1.83
C ALA A 176 0.77 -15.36 -2.04
N HIS A 177 1.97 -14.97 -2.49
CA HIS A 177 3.07 -15.93 -2.61
C HIS A 177 3.30 -16.64 -1.27
N ALA A 178 3.71 -17.91 -1.28
CA ALA A 178 3.73 -18.79 -0.09
C ALA A 178 4.62 -18.33 1.08
N ASP A 179 5.40 -17.26 0.89
CA ASP A 179 6.29 -16.61 1.85
C ASP A 179 5.88 -15.15 2.14
N GLU A 180 4.73 -14.72 1.58
CA GLU A 180 4.08 -13.46 1.93
C GLU A 180 3.48 -13.62 3.31
N ASP A 181 3.75 -12.64 4.18
CA ASP A 181 2.94 -12.41 5.38
C ASP A 181 1.48 -12.64 4.98
N ALA A 182 0.93 -13.74 5.49
CA ALA A 182 -0.48 -14.06 5.45
C ALA A 182 -1.26 -12.88 6.09
N PRO A 183 -2.57 -12.91 6.34
CA PRO A 183 -3.32 -11.69 6.68
C PRO A 183 -2.94 -11.02 8.02
N GLY A 184 -1.77 -11.27 8.63
CA GLY A 184 -1.19 -10.54 9.76
C GLY A 184 -1.29 -9.02 9.60
N GLY A 185 -0.89 -8.47 8.44
CA GLY A 185 -1.07 -7.02 8.20
C GLY A 185 -2.53 -6.54 8.20
N LEU A 186 -3.48 -7.37 7.78
CA LEU A 186 -4.92 -7.05 7.84
C LEU A 186 -5.48 -7.25 9.26
N GLN A 187 -5.04 -8.30 9.95
CA GLN A 187 -5.45 -8.68 11.30
C GLN A 187 -4.97 -7.66 12.33
N GLU A 188 -3.70 -7.27 12.28
CA GLU A 188 -3.10 -6.22 13.13
C GLU A 188 -3.83 -4.88 13.01
N ASN A 189 -4.42 -4.63 11.84
CA ASN A 189 -5.08 -3.37 11.50
C ASN A 189 -6.61 -3.50 11.42
N LEU A 190 -7.18 -4.57 11.97
CA LEU A 190 -8.62 -4.82 11.90
C LEU A 190 -9.42 -3.73 12.65
N LEU A 191 -8.97 -3.33 13.84
CA LEU A 191 -9.61 -2.27 14.60
C LEU A 191 -9.49 -0.89 13.91
N PRO A 192 -8.29 -0.44 13.47
CA PRO A 192 -8.17 0.75 12.62
C PRO A 192 -9.07 0.73 11.38
N LEU A 193 -9.23 -0.44 10.74
CA LEU A 193 -10.12 -0.61 9.58
C LEU A 193 -11.59 -0.39 9.97
N CYS A 194 -12.06 -1.01 11.05
CA CYS A 194 -13.42 -0.81 11.57
C CYS A 194 -13.68 0.66 11.92
N ASN A 195 -12.72 1.33 12.56
CA ASN A 195 -12.82 2.75 12.90
C ASN A 195 -12.92 3.63 11.65
N LEU A 196 -12.14 3.35 10.61
CA LEU A 196 -12.25 4.09 9.34
C LEU A 196 -13.62 3.89 8.69
N MET A 197 -14.13 2.65 8.66
CA MET A 197 -15.46 2.36 8.11
C MET A 197 -16.55 3.13 8.86
N GLN A 198 -16.51 3.12 10.20
CA GLN A 198 -17.40 3.92 11.04
C GLN A 198 -17.40 5.39 10.67
N GLN A 199 -16.22 5.99 10.60
CA GLN A 199 -16.09 7.41 10.29
C GLN A 199 -16.63 7.77 8.90
N LEU A 200 -16.39 6.92 7.90
CA LEU A 200 -16.90 7.13 6.54
C LEU A 200 -18.43 7.01 6.44
N LEU A 201 -19.06 6.24 7.33
CA LEU A 201 -20.53 6.16 7.45
C LEU A 201 -21.10 7.36 8.18
N SER A 202 -20.50 7.77 9.31
CA SER A 202 -20.97 8.91 10.10
C SER A 202 -20.77 10.25 9.38
N LYS A 203 -19.72 10.38 8.56
CA LYS A 203 -19.40 11.58 7.80
C LYS A 203 -19.21 11.24 6.32
N PRO A 204 -20.30 11.09 5.56
CA PRO A 204 -20.21 10.73 4.15
C PRO A 204 -19.48 11.79 3.34
N MET A 205 -18.73 11.34 2.33
CA MET A 205 -17.99 12.21 1.41
C MET A 205 -18.94 13.11 0.62
N SER A 206 -18.54 14.36 0.39
CA SER A 206 -19.41 15.40 -0.18
C SER A 206 -19.75 15.15 -1.65
N LYS A 207 -18.81 14.58 -2.42
CA LYS A 207 -18.97 14.35 -3.87
C LYS A 207 -19.44 12.94 -4.19
N GLY A 208 -20.33 12.82 -5.18
CA GLY A 208 -20.84 11.53 -5.67
C GLY A 208 -19.76 10.54 -6.10
N SER A 209 -18.74 10.98 -6.83
CA SER A 209 -17.60 10.12 -7.23
C SER A 209 -16.80 9.58 -6.03
N ARG A 210 -16.69 10.36 -4.96
CA ARG A 210 -15.99 9.92 -3.74
C ARG A 210 -16.83 8.93 -2.94
N ARG A 211 -18.16 9.07 -2.96
CA ARG A 211 -19.07 8.08 -2.37
C ARG A 211 -18.97 6.72 -3.06
N SER A 212 -18.76 6.67 -4.38
CA SER A 212 -18.55 5.39 -5.09
C SER A 212 -17.20 4.75 -4.76
N ASP A 213 -16.15 5.56 -4.56
CA ASP A 213 -14.85 5.08 -4.06
C ASP A 213 -14.96 4.51 -2.63
N VAL A 214 -15.69 5.17 -1.74
CA VAL A 214 -15.99 4.65 -0.39
C VAL A 214 -16.72 3.30 -0.51
N ARG A 215 -17.78 3.20 -1.32
CA ARG A 215 -18.48 1.93 -1.50
C ARG A 215 -17.57 0.83 -2.03
N ARG A 216 -16.64 1.15 -2.95
CA ARG A 216 -15.66 0.18 -3.47
C ARG A 216 -14.70 -0.27 -2.38
N PHE A 217 -14.19 0.66 -1.57
CA PHE A 217 -13.37 0.35 -0.41
C PHE A 217 -14.07 -0.61 0.55
N PHE A 218 -15.32 -0.34 0.93
CA PHE A 218 -16.09 -1.24 1.81
C PHE A 218 -16.19 -2.64 1.22
N VAL A 219 -16.60 -2.77 -0.06
CA VAL A 219 -16.72 -4.08 -0.71
C VAL A 219 -15.40 -4.85 -0.71
N LEU A 220 -14.29 -4.18 -1.04
CA LEU A 220 -12.97 -4.82 -1.04
C LEU A 220 -12.51 -5.21 0.37
N ALA A 221 -12.81 -4.40 1.38
CA ALA A 221 -12.49 -4.69 2.77
C ALA A 221 -13.21 -5.95 3.24
N LEU A 222 -14.53 -6.05 3.01
CA LEU A 222 -15.31 -7.23 3.39
C LEU A 222 -14.85 -8.50 2.66
N GLN A 223 -14.53 -8.38 1.37
CA GLN A 223 -13.98 -9.50 0.60
C GLN A 223 -12.62 -9.96 1.15
N ALA A 224 -11.75 -9.01 1.53
CA ALA A 224 -10.46 -9.33 2.13
C ALA A 224 -10.62 -10.00 3.50
N ILE A 225 -11.53 -9.50 4.35
CA ILE A 225 -11.86 -10.07 5.66
C ILE A 225 -12.39 -11.50 5.52
N ALA A 226 -13.38 -11.71 4.63
CA ALA A 226 -13.98 -13.01 4.40
C ALA A 226 -12.95 -14.03 3.89
N ARG A 227 -12.13 -13.63 2.90
CA ARG A 227 -11.07 -14.50 2.36
C ARG A 227 -9.99 -14.82 3.39
N SER A 228 -9.72 -13.91 4.31
CA SER A 228 -8.76 -14.07 5.41
C SER A 228 -9.32 -14.80 6.62
N LYS A 229 -10.60 -15.24 6.59
CA LYS A 229 -11.30 -15.87 7.71
C LYS A 229 -11.32 -15.02 8.99
N LEU A 230 -11.32 -13.70 8.83
CA LEU A 230 -11.35 -12.74 9.94
C LEU A 230 -12.76 -12.24 10.27
N SER A 231 -13.81 -12.86 9.71
CA SER A 231 -15.20 -12.40 9.84
C SER A 231 -15.67 -12.28 11.29
N GLU A 232 -15.38 -13.28 12.13
CA GLU A 232 -15.76 -13.25 13.54
C GLU A 232 -15.04 -12.13 14.31
N ALA A 233 -13.71 -12.03 14.13
CA ALA A 233 -12.92 -10.98 14.75
C ALA A 233 -13.36 -9.58 14.28
N PHE A 234 -13.76 -9.46 13.02
CA PHE A 234 -14.27 -8.24 12.43
C PHE A 234 -15.61 -7.83 13.06
N CYS A 235 -16.58 -8.76 13.15
CA CYS A 235 -17.87 -8.49 13.77
C CYS A 235 -17.72 -8.10 15.24
N LYS A 236 -16.82 -8.76 15.99
CA LYS A 236 -16.52 -8.39 17.39
C LYS A 236 -15.85 -7.01 17.53
N ALA A 237 -15.00 -6.63 16.57
CA ALA A 237 -14.32 -5.32 16.58
C ALA A 237 -15.23 -4.17 16.11
N LEU A 238 -16.32 -4.48 15.40
CA LEU A 238 -17.26 -3.49 14.91
C LEU A 238 -18.24 -3.11 16.01
N ARG A 239 -18.48 -1.81 16.21
CA ARG A 239 -19.47 -1.35 17.18
C ARG A 239 -20.90 -1.68 16.71
N PRO A 240 -21.87 -1.88 17.60
CA PRO A 240 -23.24 -2.27 17.21
C PRO A 240 -23.92 -1.27 16.26
N ASP A 241 -23.73 0.03 16.48
CA ASP A 241 -24.22 1.12 15.62
C ASP A 241 -23.59 1.06 14.21
N ALA A 242 -22.30 0.80 14.16
CA ALA A 242 -21.53 0.65 12.93
C ALA A 242 -21.94 -0.59 12.12
N TYR A 243 -22.30 -1.66 12.81
CA TYR A 243 -22.78 -2.89 12.21
C TYR A 243 -24.09 -2.67 11.46
N ALA A 244 -25.10 -2.11 12.14
CA ALA A 244 -26.39 -1.77 11.52
C ALA A 244 -26.22 -0.78 10.35
N ALA A 245 -25.32 0.20 10.50
CA ALA A 245 -25.01 1.14 9.43
C ALA A 245 -24.32 0.46 8.22
N CYS A 246 -23.41 -0.49 8.44
CA CYS A 246 -22.80 -1.28 7.38
C CYS A 246 -23.84 -2.15 6.65
N GLU A 247 -24.74 -2.80 7.40
CA GLU A 247 -25.81 -3.61 6.85
C GLU A 247 -26.75 -2.77 5.97
N SER A 248 -27.21 -1.63 6.48
CA SER A 248 -28.06 -0.69 5.73
C SER A 248 -27.36 -0.14 4.47
N TYR A 249 -26.07 0.21 4.58
CA TYR A 249 -25.32 0.82 3.48
C TYR A 249 -24.93 -0.16 2.36
N LEU A 250 -24.66 -1.43 2.70
CA LEU A 250 -24.14 -2.42 1.76
C LEU A 250 -25.14 -3.52 1.38
N GLY A 251 -26.21 -3.71 2.15
CA GLY A 251 -27.24 -4.72 1.94
C GLY A 251 -26.66 -6.12 1.73
N ASP A 252 -27.00 -6.74 0.59
CA ASP A 252 -26.59 -8.10 0.23
C ASP A 252 -25.09 -8.35 0.25
N LYS A 253 -24.27 -7.30 0.11
CA LYS A 253 -22.81 -7.45 0.15
C LYS A 253 -22.26 -7.64 1.56
N PHE A 254 -23.02 -7.29 2.61
CA PHE A 254 -22.66 -7.50 4.00
C PHE A 254 -23.14 -8.86 4.54
N ARG A 255 -24.25 -9.38 3.98
CA ARG A 255 -24.87 -10.66 4.38
C ARG A 255 -23.94 -11.87 4.48
N PRO A 256 -22.92 -12.06 3.62
CA PRO A 256 -21.99 -13.18 3.76
C PRO A 256 -21.20 -13.19 5.09
N LEU A 257 -21.04 -12.03 5.74
CA LEU A 257 -20.36 -11.92 7.02
C LEU A 257 -21.29 -12.20 8.23
N LEU A 258 -22.61 -12.05 8.05
CA LEU A 258 -23.62 -12.25 9.09
C LEU A 258 -23.79 -13.73 9.49
N LYS A 259 -23.48 -14.66 8.59
CA LYS A 259 -23.67 -16.12 8.79
C LYS A 259 -22.80 -16.74 9.90
N PHE A 260 -21.95 -15.95 10.54
CA PHE A 260 -21.13 -16.37 11.68
C PHE A 260 -21.69 -15.87 13.03
N ASP A 261 -22.72 -15.02 13.03
CA ASP A 261 -23.31 -14.42 14.23
C ASP A 261 -24.51 -15.22 14.80
N ASP A 262 -24.94 -16.29 14.12
CA ASP A 262 -26.04 -17.17 14.55
C ASP A 262 -25.71 -18.00 15.82
N GLY A 263 -24.61 -17.69 16.52
CA GLY A 263 -24.18 -18.32 17.76
C GLY A 263 -24.45 -17.53 19.05
N VAL A 264 -24.90 -16.27 18.99
CA VAL A 264 -25.00 -15.40 20.20
C VAL A 264 -26.40 -14.81 20.45
N SER A 265 -27.43 -15.26 19.74
CA SER A 265 -28.82 -14.91 20.11
C SER A 265 -29.69 -16.15 20.17
N GLY A 266 -29.76 -16.77 21.35
CA GLY A 266 -30.71 -17.87 21.57
C GLY A 266 -30.33 -18.83 22.67
N LYS A 267 -30.12 -18.35 23.91
CA LYS A 267 -30.30 -19.14 25.14
C LYS A 267 -30.24 -18.22 26.36
N ASN A 268 -31.41 -17.72 26.76
CA ASN A 268 -31.78 -17.50 28.16
C ASN A 268 -33.25 -17.07 28.24
N ILE A 269 -34.14 -18.06 28.16
CA ILE A 269 -35.44 -18.01 28.84
C ILE A 269 -35.59 -19.38 29.54
N ASN A 270 -34.87 -19.54 30.65
CA ASN A 270 -35.30 -20.47 31.72
C ASN A 270 -36.45 -19.73 32.43
N ARG A 271 -37.69 -20.21 32.47
CA ARG A 271 -38.19 -21.46 33.08
C ARG A 271 -38.02 -21.46 34.60
N GLU A 272 -38.73 -20.54 35.23
CA GLU A 272 -39.12 -20.44 36.65
C GLU A 272 -40.55 -19.85 36.60
N GLU A 273 -41.62 -20.32 37.22
CA GLU A 273 -41.93 -21.39 38.15
C GLU A 273 -43.38 -21.81 37.88
N LYS A 274 -43.66 -23.10 37.73
CA LYS A 274 -44.98 -23.67 38.05
C LYS A 274 -44.72 -24.93 38.86
N LYS A 275 -44.69 -24.75 40.18
CA LYS A 275 -44.91 -25.78 41.20
C LYS A 275 -44.96 -25.07 42.56
N SER A 276 -46.16 -24.86 43.10
CA SER A 276 -46.63 -25.51 44.33
C SER A 276 -47.77 -24.72 45.00
N CYS A 277 -48.76 -25.48 45.46
CA CYS A 277 -49.98 -25.13 46.21
C CYS A 277 -51.15 -24.56 45.38
#